data_AF-A0A0M2NF00-F1
#
_entry.id   AF-A0A0M2NF00-F1
#
_cell.length_a   1.000
_cell.length_b   1.000
_cell.length_c   1.000
_cell.angle_alpha   90.00
_cell.angle_beta   90.00
_cell.angle_gamma   90.00
#
_symmetry.space_group_name_H-M   'P 1'
#
loop_
_entity.id
_entity.type
_entity.pdbx_description
1 polymer ?
#
loop_
_entity_poly.entity_id
_entity_poly.type
_entity_poly.pdbx_seq_one_letter_code
_entity_poly.pdbx_strand_id
1 'polypeptide(L)'
;MKENNNGEAEREMLRELDEKMRLFAKEREKLNQMSSSRIALGKPLTDGELLKQNEMCGGIGIDIMKLQELLNEDEGEQFEE
;
A
#
# COMPACT_ATOMS: atom_id res chain seq x y z
N MET A 1 14.27 30.82 10.51
CA MET A 1 14.14 29.43 11.00
C MET A 1 12.76 28.92 10.62
N LYS A 2 12.61 28.33 9.43
CA LYS A 2 11.38 27.68 8.93
C LYS A 2 11.67 26.37 8.18
N GLU A 3 12.86 25.80 8.34
CA GLU A 3 13.32 24.64 7.55
C GLU A 3 13.17 23.30 8.27
N ASN A 4 12.80 23.27 9.57
CA ASN A 4 12.80 22.01 10.35
C ASN A 4 11.51 21.20 10.26
N ASN A 5 10.36 21.78 9.90
CA ASN A 5 9.08 21.05 9.90
C ASN A 5 8.84 20.23 8.62
N ASN A 6 9.38 20.65 7.47
CA ASN A 6 9.07 19.99 6.19
C ASN A 6 9.76 18.63 6.08
N GLY A 7 11.05 18.55 6.45
CA GLY A 7 11.81 17.30 6.39
C GLY A 7 11.42 16.27 7.47
N GLU A 8 10.70 16.67 8.52
CA GLU A 8 10.16 15.74 9.52
C GLU A 8 8.86 15.09 9.01
N ALA A 9 7.97 15.87 8.39
CA ALA A 9 6.74 15.37 7.77
C ALA A 9 7.03 14.41 6.60
N GLU A 10 7.96 14.76 5.72
CA GLU A 10 8.38 13.89 4.61
C GLU A 10 8.95 12.55 5.13
N ARG A 11 9.78 12.59 6.17
CA ARG A 11 10.33 11.38 6.81
C ARG A 11 9.25 10.52 7.46
N GLU A 12 8.22 11.13 8.02
CA GLU A 12 7.07 10.42 8.58
C GLU A 12 6.27 9.73 7.47
N MET A 13 5.98 10.43 6.36
CA MET A 13 5.30 9.87 5.20
C MET A 13 6.09 8.72 4.56
N LEU A 14 7.42 8.85 4.44
CA LEU A 14 8.28 7.76 3.94
C LEU A 14 8.26 6.52 4.85
N ARG A 15 8.17 6.71 6.17
CA ARG A 15 8.02 5.59 7.13
C ARG A 15 6.64 4.93 6.98
N GLU A 16 5.59 5.73 6.87
CA GLU A 16 4.24 5.21 6.65
C GLU A 16 4.15 4.43 5.34
N LEU A 17 4.77 4.94 4.28
CA LEU A 17 4.85 4.26 2.99
C LEU A 17 5.56 2.90 3.10
N ASP A 18 6.73 2.83 3.75
CA ASP A 18 7.43 1.56 3.97
C ASP A 18 6.57 0.56 4.78
N GLU A 19 5.91 1.03 5.84
CA GLU A 19 5.03 0.19 6.65
C GLU A 19 3.86 -0.37 5.82
N LYS A 20 3.18 0.50 5.04
CA LYS A 20 2.08 0.07 4.18
C LYS A 20 2.56 -0.89 3.08
N MET A 21 3.72 -0.66 2.47
CA MET A 21 4.28 -1.60 1.47
C MET A 21 4.56 -2.98 2.07
N ARG A 22 5.12 -3.04 3.29
CA ARG A 22 5.36 -4.31 4.00
C ARG A 22 4.04 -5.01 4.34
N LEU A 23 3.05 -4.25 4.80
CA LEU A 23 1.72 -4.78 5.08
C LEU A 23 1.06 -5.32 3.80
N PHE A 24 1.15 -4.58 2.69
CA PHE A 24 0.63 -5.00 1.39
C PHE A 24 1.27 -6.31 0.94
N ALA A 25 2.60 -6.43 1.01
CA ALA A 25 3.31 -7.65 0.64
C ALA A 25 2.82 -8.86 1.45
N LYS A 26 2.66 -8.69 2.76
CA LYS A 26 2.14 -9.73 3.66
C LYS A 26 0.70 -10.15 3.32
N GLU A 27 -0.20 -9.19 3.14
CA GLU A 27 -1.61 -9.50 2.84
C GLU A 27 -1.78 -10.07 1.43
N ARG A 28 -0.92 -9.68 0.48
CA ARG A 28 -0.85 -10.25 -0.87
C ARG A 28 -0.39 -11.71 -0.83
N GLU A 29 0.62 -12.03 -0.03
CA GLU A 29 1.07 -13.41 0.17
C GLU A 29 -0.06 -14.28 0.74
N LYS A 30 -0.76 -13.78 1.77
CA LYS A 30 -1.93 -14.45 2.33
C LYS A 30 -3.02 -14.69 1.30
N LEU A 31 -3.33 -13.69 0.45
CA LEU A 31 -4.29 -13.84 -0.64
C LEU A 31 -3.87 -14.95 -1.62
N ASN A 32 -2.57 -15.05 -1.95
CA ASN A 32 -2.02 -16.09 -2.81
C ASN A 32 -2.12 -17.49 -2.19
N GLN A 33 -1.87 -17.60 -0.89
CA GLN A 33 -2.03 -18.85 -0.15
C GLN A 33 -3.52 -19.28 -0.13
N MET A 34 -4.41 -18.32 0.11
CA MET A 34 -5.86 -18.54 0.12
C MET A 34 -6.39 -18.99 -1.24
N SER A 35 -5.96 -18.37 -2.33
CA SER A 35 -6.35 -18.75 -3.70
C SER A 35 -5.80 -20.11 -4.08
N SER A 36 -4.53 -20.39 -3.76
CA SER A 36 -3.88 -21.68 -4.01
C SER A 36 -4.58 -22.83 -3.27
N SER A 37 -4.97 -22.62 -2.01
CA SER A 37 -5.75 -23.57 -1.22
C SER A 37 -7.12 -23.87 -1.85
N ARG A 38 -7.81 -22.85 -2.37
CA ARG A 38 -9.11 -23.02 -3.05
C ARG A 38 -8.97 -23.81 -4.34
N ILE A 39 -7.96 -23.52 -5.15
CA ILE A 39 -7.65 -24.28 -6.37
C ILE A 39 -7.40 -25.75 -6.04
N ALA A 40 -6.58 -26.03 -5.02
CA ALA A 40 -6.28 -27.41 -4.60
C ALA A 40 -7.52 -28.16 -4.10
N LEU A 41 -8.48 -27.46 -3.49
CA LEU A 41 -9.73 -28.02 -2.98
C LEU A 41 -10.88 -28.03 -4.02
N GLY A 42 -10.64 -27.54 -5.24
CA GLY A 42 -11.70 -27.38 -6.25
C GLY A 42 -12.79 -26.37 -5.85
N LYS A 43 -12.47 -25.43 -4.96
CA LYS A 43 -13.38 -24.38 -4.49
C LYS A 43 -13.33 -23.16 -5.43
N PRO A 44 -14.44 -22.42 -5.56
CA PRO A 44 -14.46 -21.20 -6.37
C PRO A 44 -13.55 -20.11 -5.77
N LEU A 45 -13.05 -19.23 -6.63
CA LEU A 45 -12.29 -18.03 -6.25
C LEU A 45 -13.20 -16.82 -5.97
N THR A 46 -14.46 -17.07 -5.68
CA THR A 46 -15.50 -16.04 -5.47
C THR A 46 -16.16 -16.16 -4.11
N ASP A 47 -15.62 -16.97 -3.20
CA ASP A 47 -16.14 -17.02 -1.84
C ASP A 47 -15.84 -15.71 -1.10
N GLY A 48 -16.72 -15.39 -0.15
CA GLY A 48 -16.70 -14.11 0.54
C GLY A 48 -15.42 -13.81 1.31
N GLU A 49 -14.72 -14.83 1.83
CA GLU A 49 -13.45 -14.60 2.54
C GLU A 49 -12.33 -14.18 1.58
N LEU A 50 -12.22 -14.83 0.41
CA LEU A 50 -11.23 -14.45 -0.59
C LEU A 50 -11.51 -13.06 -1.15
N LEU A 51 -12.78 -12.75 -1.41
CA LEU A 51 -13.18 -11.43 -1.91
C LEU A 51 -12.87 -10.33 -0.89
N LYS A 52 -13.16 -10.54 0.41
CA LYS A 52 -12.79 -9.60 1.47
C LYS A 52 -11.28 -9.39 1.59
N GLN A 53 -10.51 -10.47 1.49
CA GLN A 53 -9.04 -10.38 1.51
C GLN A 53 -8.51 -9.61 0.29
N ASN A 54 -9.12 -9.81 -0.89
CA ASN A 54 -8.76 -9.08 -2.10
C ASN A 54 -9.10 -7.60 -1.99
N GLU A 55 -10.27 -7.26 -1.44
CA GLU A 55 -10.68 -5.88 -1.17
C GLU A 55 -9.71 -5.18 -0.20
N MET A 56 -9.31 -5.86 0.88
CA MET A 56 -8.31 -5.35 1.82
C MET A 56 -6.97 -5.05 1.12
N CYS A 57 -6.48 -5.97 0.28
CA CYS A 57 -5.26 -5.72 -0.49
C CYS A 57 -5.43 -4.51 -1.41
N GLY A 58 -6.58 -4.39 -2.08
CA GLY A 58 -6.90 -3.24 -2.94
C GLY A 58 -6.90 -1.91 -2.18
N GLY A 59 -7.50 -1.87 -0.99
CA GLY A 59 -7.51 -0.69 -0.13
C GLY A 59 -6.10 -0.24 0.27
N ILE A 60 -5.25 -1.17 0.70
CA ILE A 60 -3.85 -0.86 1.03
C ILE A 60 -3.09 -0.33 -0.20
N GLY A 61 -3.33 -0.93 -1.38
CA GLY A 61 -2.71 -0.48 -2.63
C GLY A 61 -3.08 0.96 -3.00
N ILE A 62 -4.35 1.34 -2.80
CA ILE A 62 -4.82 2.72 -3.01
C ILE A 62 -4.14 3.69 -2.04
N ASP A 63 -4.00 3.31 -0.76
CA ASP A 63 -3.31 4.15 0.21
C ASP A 63 -1.83 4.36 -0.13
N ILE A 64 -1.14 3.32 -0.58
CA ILE A 64 0.24 3.40 -1.07
C ILE A 64 0.34 4.38 -2.23
N MET A 65 -0.55 4.27 -3.22
CA MET A 65 -0.56 5.17 -4.38
C MET A 65 -0.73 6.64 -3.95
N LYS A 66 -1.67 6.92 -3.04
CA LYS A 66 -1.89 8.28 -2.53
C LYS A 66 -0.67 8.83 -1.81
N LEU A 67 -0.02 8.04 -0.96
CA LEU A 67 1.21 8.46 -0.27
C LEU A 67 2.35 8.73 -1.25
N GLN A 68 2.49 7.92 -2.29
CA GLN A 68 3.48 8.14 -3.34
C GLN A 68 3.18 9.41 -4.14
N GLU A 69 1.92 9.67 -4.48
CA GLU A 69 1.51 10.91 -5.14
C GLU A 69 1.86 12.14 -4.30
N LEU A 70 1.53 12.14 -2.99
CA LEU A 70 1.85 13.24 -2.09
C LEU A 70 3.37 13.49 -1.97
N LEU A 71 4.17 12.43 -1.84
CA LEU A 71 5.63 12.55 -1.78
C LEU A 71 6.23 13.09 -3.09
N ASN A 72 5.65 12.73 -4.24
CA ASN A 72 6.13 13.21 -5.54
C ASN A 72 5.70 14.66 -5.82
N GLU A 73 4.54 15.10 -5.32
CA GLU A 73 4.09 16.49 -5.43
C GLU A 73 5.02 17.44 -4.66
N ASP A 74 5.51 17.04 -3.47
CA ASP A 74 6.49 17.79 -2.68
C ASP A 74 7.88 17.90 -3.36
N GLU A 75 8.28 16.91 -4.15
CA GLU A 75 9.53 16.95 -4.93
C GLU A 75 9.41 17.83 -6.21
N GLY A 76 8.19 17.99 -6.74
CA GLY A 76 7.92 18.71 -7.99
C GLY A 76 7.98 20.24 -7.89
N GLU A 77 7.69 20.83 -6.73
CA GLU A 77 7.76 22.29 -6.53
C GLU A 77 9.20 22.85 -6.46
N GLN A 78 10.23 22.00 -6.39
CA GLN A 78 11.63 22.45 -6.23
C GLN A 78 12.37 22.71 -7.55
N PHE A 79 11.76 22.44 -8.71
CA PHE A 79 12.45 22.47 -10.01
C PHE A 79 11.89 23.47 -11.03
N GLU A 80 10.99 24.38 -10.64
CA GLU A 80 10.58 25.51 -11.49
C GLU A 80 11.33 26.79 -11.08
N GLU A 81 12.51 27.02 -11.69
CA GLU A 81 13.26 28.30 -11.66
C GLU A 81 13.49 28.83 -13.09
#